data_AF-A0A8B4H1K9-F1
#
_entry.id   AF-A0A8B4H1K9-F1
#
_cell.length_a   1.000
_cell.length_b   1.000
_cell.length_c   1.000
_cell.angle_alpha   90.00
_cell.angle_beta   90.00
_cell.angle_gamma   90.00
#
_symmetry.space_group_name_H-M   'P 1'
#
loop_
_entity.id
_entity.type
_entity.pdbx_description
1 polymer ?
#
loop_
_entity_poly.entity_id
_entity_poly.type
_entity_poly.pdbx_seq_one_letter_code
_entity_poly.pdbx_strand_id
1 'polypeptide(L)'
;MATAIEALSSKESVLKAIEEYKKLGRDEFLKQHEIKRFKKYTLHYNGEKYDIRGIAARAYREQHGYPFKGINADSGTEKAIQFLKDLGFEIVETPHPFDYLTEGKLYTRKALIELYGGQLQGGIWTPREFPVIFIFTGESGETYGYKDGWTAEGSFSYTGEGQKGPMEFIRGNKSIRDHKKDGKDIFLFEDNKKEKGVRYLGMFECDSWDHIQCLDFENNMRQGITFNLFKVSSLHAFEEEADTDETDTQTETLEQLRKKALQSSKQSGQRQQSDSKKSWFKRSEDVKKYVLKRANGICEACDQPAPFKKRNGEPYLEPHHTKRLADEGPDHPQWVGAICPTCHRRIHSGVDGKEVNKQLMVKLELKEATSG
;
A
#
# COMPACT_ATOMS: atom_id res chain seq x y z
N MET A 1 -9.68 -30.43 20.57
CA MET A 1 -8.29 -30.43 20.11
C MET A 1 -8.28 -30.00 18.66
N ALA A 2 -7.57 -28.93 18.30
CA ALA A 2 -7.35 -28.63 16.88
C ALA A 2 -6.46 -29.74 16.32
N THR A 3 -7.01 -30.59 15.45
CA THR A 3 -6.21 -31.60 14.75
C THR A 3 -5.12 -30.88 13.96
N ALA A 4 -3.87 -31.27 14.18
CA ALA A 4 -2.76 -30.75 13.41
C ALA A 4 -3.03 -31.01 11.92
N ILE A 5 -2.87 -29.98 11.09
CA ILE A 5 -2.94 -30.12 9.63
C ILE A 5 -1.78 -31.02 9.21
N GLU A 6 -2.10 -32.17 8.63
CA GLU A 6 -1.09 -33.13 8.16
C GLU A 6 -0.32 -32.56 6.97
N ALA A 7 0.90 -33.05 6.75
CA ALA A 7 1.71 -32.57 5.63
C ALA A 7 1.12 -33.04 4.29
N LEU A 8 1.08 -32.15 3.30
CA LEU A 8 0.92 -32.54 1.89
C LEU A 8 2.31 -32.91 1.37
N SER A 9 2.52 -34.19 1.07
CA SER A 9 3.84 -34.78 0.76
C SER A 9 3.87 -35.54 -0.57
N SER A 10 2.72 -35.68 -1.24
CA SER A 10 2.59 -36.34 -2.53
C SER A 10 2.70 -35.33 -3.68
N LYS A 11 3.85 -35.33 -4.36
CA LYS A 11 4.03 -34.56 -5.60
C LYS A 11 3.04 -34.99 -6.69
N GLU A 12 2.73 -36.28 -6.77
CA GLU A 12 1.77 -36.83 -7.72
C GLU A 12 0.35 -36.25 -7.50
N SER A 13 -0.07 -36.10 -6.24
CA SER A 13 -1.37 -35.50 -5.89
C SER A 13 -1.47 -34.05 -6.35
N VAL A 14 -0.36 -33.29 -6.27
CA VAL A 14 -0.29 -31.92 -6.80
C VAL A 14 -0.39 -31.90 -8.33
N LEU A 15 0.32 -32.80 -9.01
CA LEU A 15 0.25 -32.90 -10.49
C LEU A 15 -1.16 -33.28 -10.96
N LYS A 16 -1.85 -34.20 -10.27
CA LYS A 16 -3.26 -34.52 -10.54
C LYS A 16 -4.18 -33.31 -10.38
N ALA A 17 -3.97 -32.51 -9.33
CA ALA A 17 -4.73 -31.28 -9.12
C ALA A 17 -4.50 -30.25 -10.25
N ILE A 18 -3.26 -30.12 -10.73
CA ILE A 18 -2.90 -29.25 -11.86
C ILE A 18 -3.63 -29.70 -13.15
N GLU A 19 -3.61 -31.00 -13.46
CA GLU A 19 -4.27 -31.52 -14.64
C GLU A 19 -5.80 -31.35 -14.60
N GLU A 20 -6.42 -31.49 -13.42
CA GLU A 20 -7.83 -31.17 -13.23
C GLU A 20 -8.11 -29.67 -13.41
N TYR A 21 -7.26 -28.81 -12.84
CA TYR A 21 -7.36 -27.36 -12.99
C TYR A 21 -7.30 -26.92 -14.45
N LYS A 22 -6.40 -27.51 -15.25
CA LYS A 22 -6.32 -27.24 -16.71
C LYS A 22 -7.59 -27.62 -17.44
N LYS A 23 -8.19 -28.77 -17.10
CA LYS A 23 -9.40 -29.28 -17.75
C LYS A 23 -10.63 -28.42 -17.45
N LEU A 24 -10.79 -27.99 -16.21
CA LEU A 24 -11.96 -27.22 -15.77
C LEU A 24 -11.82 -25.71 -16.02
N GLY A 25 -10.58 -25.21 -16.04
CA GLY A 25 -10.30 -23.79 -15.93
C GLY A 25 -10.46 -23.28 -14.50
N ARG A 26 -9.80 -22.17 -14.18
CA ARG A 26 -9.70 -21.66 -12.81
C ARG A 26 -11.03 -21.50 -12.10
N ASP A 27 -11.95 -20.74 -12.69
CA ASP A 27 -13.11 -20.25 -11.96
C ASP A 27 -14.06 -21.40 -11.60
N GLU A 28 -14.22 -22.37 -12.51
CA GLU A 28 -14.98 -23.59 -12.26
C GLU A 28 -14.25 -24.52 -11.28
N PHE A 29 -12.92 -24.70 -11.42
CA PHE A 29 -12.13 -25.48 -10.47
C PHE A 29 -12.26 -24.95 -9.04
N LEU A 30 -12.08 -23.64 -8.83
CA LEU A 30 -12.18 -23.03 -7.50
C LEU A 30 -13.59 -23.15 -6.91
N LYS A 31 -14.62 -23.01 -7.76
CA LYS A 31 -16.01 -23.16 -7.35
C LYS A 31 -16.31 -24.60 -6.89
N GLN A 32 -15.86 -25.61 -7.63
CA GLN A 32 -16.07 -27.02 -7.28
C GLN A 32 -15.41 -27.42 -5.96
N HIS A 33 -14.28 -26.78 -5.62
CA HIS A 33 -13.54 -27.04 -4.38
C HIS A 33 -13.86 -26.05 -3.25
N GLU A 34 -14.86 -25.17 -3.43
CA GLU A 34 -15.27 -24.15 -2.46
C GLU A 34 -14.13 -23.23 -1.99
N ILE A 35 -13.20 -22.94 -2.90
CA ILE A 35 -12.01 -22.14 -2.64
C ILE A 35 -12.21 -20.69 -3.06
N LYS A 36 -11.86 -19.76 -2.17
CA LYS A 36 -11.78 -18.34 -2.51
C LYS A 36 -10.49 -18.09 -3.25
N ARG A 37 -10.61 -17.53 -4.44
CA ARG A 37 -9.48 -17.09 -5.27
C ARG A 37 -8.48 -16.29 -4.43
N PHE A 38 -7.22 -16.62 -4.59
CA PHE A 38 -6.09 -15.97 -3.93
C PHE A 38 -5.08 -15.53 -4.99
N LYS A 39 -4.66 -14.28 -4.92
CA LYS A 39 -3.82 -13.61 -5.93
C LYS A 39 -2.44 -13.23 -5.42
N LYS A 40 -2.25 -13.10 -4.10
CA LYS A 40 -0.97 -12.66 -3.53
C LYS A 40 0.19 -13.61 -3.89
N TYR A 41 -0.06 -14.91 -3.99
CA TYR A 41 0.92 -15.88 -4.47
C TYR A 41 0.29 -16.84 -5.48
N THR A 42 1.09 -17.24 -6.47
CA THR A 42 0.71 -18.17 -7.53
C THR A 42 1.72 -19.30 -7.65
N LEU A 43 1.24 -20.51 -7.91
CA LEU A 43 2.09 -21.63 -8.26
C LEU A 43 2.44 -21.54 -9.74
N HIS A 44 3.73 -21.62 -10.07
CA HIS A 44 4.23 -21.69 -11.44
C HIS A 44 4.68 -23.12 -11.75
N TYR A 45 4.17 -23.67 -12.85
CA TYR A 45 4.57 -25.00 -13.32
C TYR A 45 4.44 -25.09 -14.84
N ASN A 46 5.51 -25.52 -15.51
CA ASN A 46 5.59 -25.62 -16.98
C ASN A 46 5.13 -24.36 -17.75
N GLY A 47 5.46 -23.18 -17.23
CA GLY A 47 5.12 -21.89 -17.86
C GLY A 47 3.68 -21.40 -17.61
N GLU A 48 2.88 -22.15 -16.86
CA GLU A 48 1.51 -21.78 -16.50
C GLU A 48 1.39 -21.39 -15.02
N LYS A 49 0.29 -20.68 -14.69
CA LYS A 49 0.01 -20.15 -13.35
C LYS A 49 -1.25 -20.76 -12.76
N TYR A 50 -1.18 -21.14 -11.48
CA TYR A 50 -2.26 -21.80 -10.77
C TYR A 50 -2.53 -21.14 -9.42
N ASP A 51 -3.80 -21.16 -8.99
CA ASP A 51 -4.20 -20.71 -7.66
C ASP A 51 -3.70 -21.70 -6.60
N ILE A 52 -2.88 -21.22 -5.67
CA ILE A 52 -2.24 -22.09 -4.67
C ILE A 52 -3.24 -22.77 -3.73
N ARG A 53 -4.34 -22.08 -3.37
CA ARG A 53 -5.33 -22.61 -2.44
C ARG A 53 -6.11 -23.72 -3.12
N GLY A 54 -6.47 -23.50 -4.37
CA GLY A 54 -7.13 -24.49 -5.21
C GLY A 54 -6.29 -25.76 -5.34
N ILE A 55 -5.04 -25.61 -5.80
CA ILE A 55 -4.14 -26.74 -6.02
C ILE A 55 -3.86 -27.48 -4.71
N ALA A 56 -3.51 -26.77 -3.64
CA ALA A 56 -3.23 -27.39 -2.35
C ALA A 56 -4.46 -28.09 -1.75
N ALA A 57 -5.65 -27.49 -1.81
CA ALA A 57 -6.86 -28.11 -1.28
C ALA A 57 -7.20 -29.42 -2.02
N ARG A 58 -7.14 -29.40 -3.36
CA ARG A 58 -7.42 -30.58 -4.18
C ARG A 58 -6.39 -31.69 -3.98
N ALA A 59 -5.11 -31.33 -3.95
CA ALA A 59 -4.01 -32.28 -3.74
C ALA A 59 -4.06 -32.88 -2.32
N TYR A 60 -4.39 -32.08 -1.31
CA TYR A 60 -4.56 -32.54 0.06
C TYR A 60 -5.70 -33.56 0.14
N ARG A 61 -6.84 -33.27 -0.47
CA ARG A 61 -7.99 -34.19 -0.53
C ARG A 61 -7.65 -35.48 -1.28
N GLU A 62 -6.86 -35.41 -2.35
CA GLU A 62 -6.37 -36.59 -3.06
C GLU A 62 -5.53 -37.49 -2.16
N GLN A 63 -4.58 -36.89 -1.43
CA GLN A 63 -3.64 -37.64 -0.59
C GLN A 63 -4.33 -38.25 0.63
N HIS A 64 -5.17 -37.47 1.31
CA HIS A 64 -5.68 -37.80 2.64
C HIS A 64 -7.13 -38.28 2.64
N GLY A 65 -7.87 -38.11 1.55
CA GLY A 65 -9.28 -38.48 1.44
C GLY A 65 -10.27 -37.50 2.11
N TYR A 66 -9.78 -36.43 2.74
CA TYR A 66 -10.61 -35.43 3.44
C TYR A 66 -10.10 -33.99 3.16
N PRO A 67 -10.93 -32.94 3.34
CA PRO A 67 -10.58 -31.59 2.91
C PRO A 67 -9.54 -30.91 3.82
N PHE A 68 -8.74 -30.04 3.22
CA PHE A 68 -7.83 -29.14 3.95
C PHE A 68 -8.65 -28.06 4.70
N LYS A 69 -8.97 -28.33 5.97
CA LYS A 69 -9.68 -27.38 6.83
C LYS A 69 -8.86 -26.10 7.04
N GLY A 70 -9.48 -24.95 6.79
CA GLY A 70 -8.86 -23.64 7.02
C GLY A 70 -7.99 -23.13 5.87
N ILE A 71 -7.97 -23.77 4.70
CA ILE A 71 -7.18 -23.32 3.53
C ILE A 71 -7.48 -21.88 3.09
N ASN A 72 -8.71 -21.40 3.31
CA ASN A 72 -9.12 -20.04 3.00
C ASN A 72 -8.65 -18.99 4.02
N ALA A 73 -8.08 -19.42 5.16
CA ALA A 73 -7.46 -18.54 6.16
C ALA A 73 -5.97 -18.34 5.87
N ASP A 74 -5.38 -17.26 6.39
CA ASP A 74 -3.98 -16.91 6.14
C ASP A 74 -3.03 -18.01 6.64
N SER A 75 -3.26 -18.54 7.85
CA SER A 75 -2.45 -19.63 8.40
C SER A 75 -2.53 -20.94 7.60
N GLY A 76 -3.69 -21.25 7.01
CA GLY A 76 -3.84 -22.39 6.10
C GLY A 76 -3.12 -22.16 4.77
N THR A 77 -3.15 -20.91 4.28
CA THR A 77 -2.48 -20.50 3.04
C THR A 77 -0.96 -20.56 3.19
N GLU A 78 -0.41 -20.09 4.31
CA GLU A 78 1.02 -20.18 4.63
C GLU A 78 1.51 -21.64 4.65
N LYS A 79 0.73 -22.54 5.28
CA LYS A 79 1.04 -23.98 5.27
C LYS A 79 1.00 -24.57 3.86
N ALA A 80 0.00 -24.20 3.06
CA ALA A 80 -0.08 -24.64 1.67
C ALA A 80 1.13 -24.19 0.84
N ILE A 81 1.58 -22.93 1.01
CA ILE A 81 2.80 -22.42 0.37
C ILE A 81 4.00 -23.26 0.79
N GLN A 82 4.16 -23.53 2.09
CA GLN A 82 5.27 -24.32 2.61
C GLN A 82 5.27 -25.74 2.00
N PHE A 83 4.15 -26.44 2.01
CA PHE A 83 4.05 -27.79 1.45
C PHE A 83 4.39 -27.82 -0.05
N LEU A 84 3.88 -26.87 -0.82
CA LEU A 84 4.17 -26.80 -2.25
C LEU A 84 5.65 -26.52 -2.52
N LYS A 85 6.28 -25.65 -1.73
CA LYS A 85 7.73 -25.39 -1.80
C LYS A 85 8.55 -26.63 -1.43
N ASP A 86 8.18 -27.33 -0.36
CA ASP A 86 8.86 -28.56 0.09
C ASP A 86 8.80 -29.67 -0.98
N LEU A 87 7.74 -29.68 -1.80
CA LEU A 87 7.59 -30.57 -2.95
C LEU A 87 8.32 -30.10 -4.22
N GLY A 88 9.03 -28.98 -4.14
CA GLY A 88 9.82 -28.41 -5.24
C GLY A 88 8.99 -27.66 -6.28
N PHE A 89 7.81 -27.17 -5.94
CA PHE A 89 7.05 -26.27 -6.82
C PHE A 89 7.48 -24.82 -6.60
N GLU A 90 7.56 -24.07 -7.71
CA GLU A 90 7.87 -22.65 -7.68
C GLU A 90 6.63 -21.86 -7.26
N ILE A 91 6.75 -21.11 -6.17
CA ILE A 91 5.72 -20.19 -5.70
C ILE A 91 6.21 -18.77 -5.89
N VAL A 92 5.50 -18.02 -6.72
CA VAL A 92 5.82 -16.63 -7.07
C VAL A 92 4.85 -15.69 -6.37
N GLU A 93 5.38 -14.66 -5.74
CA GLU A 93 4.58 -13.58 -5.17
C GLU A 93 4.17 -12.58 -6.26
N THR A 94 2.93 -12.13 -6.23
CA THR A 94 2.47 -11.06 -7.11
C THR A 94 3.17 -9.75 -6.73
N PRO A 95 3.85 -9.07 -7.67
CA PRO A 95 4.61 -7.86 -7.37
C PRO A 95 3.69 -6.76 -6.82
N HIS A 96 4.21 -5.95 -5.90
CA HIS A 96 3.45 -4.81 -5.42
C HIS A 96 3.14 -3.87 -6.60
N PRO A 97 1.99 -3.14 -6.60
CA PRO A 97 1.69 -2.20 -7.66
C PRO A 97 2.79 -1.15 -7.88
N PHE A 98 3.54 -0.79 -6.82
CA PHE A 98 4.73 0.07 -6.93
C PHE A 98 5.79 -0.47 -7.90
N ASP A 99 6.10 -1.77 -7.82
CA ASP A 99 7.12 -2.40 -8.67
C ASP A 99 6.60 -2.69 -10.09
N TYR A 100 5.29 -2.82 -10.25
CA TYR A 100 4.66 -3.21 -11.50
C TYR A 100 4.23 -2.02 -12.36
N LEU A 101 3.76 -0.94 -11.73
CA LEU A 101 3.20 0.21 -12.42
C LEU A 101 4.30 1.20 -12.81
N THR A 102 4.26 1.68 -14.05
CA THR A 102 5.12 2.76 -14.53
C THR A 102 4.26 3.96 -14.83
N GLU A 103 4.60 5.12 -14.26
CA GLU A 103 3.86 6.36 -14.50
C GLU A 103 3.74 6.66 -16.00
N GLY A 104 2.58 7.18 -16.40
CA GLY A 104 2.26 7.50 -17.79
C GLY A 104 1.88 6.30 -18.65
N LYS A 105 2.13 5.05 -18.23
CA LYS A 105 1.69 3.86 -18.98
C LYS A 105 0.20 3.58 -18.84
N LEU A 106 -0.36 2.93 -19.86
CA LEU A 106 -1.75 2.47 -19.89
C LEU A 106 -1.86 1.04 -19.38
N TYR A 107 -2.89 0.81 -18.56
CA TYR A 107 -3.25 -0.50 -18.03
C TYR A 107 -4.73 -0.76 -18.28
N THR A 108 -5.12 -2.02 -18.44
CA THR A 108 -6.56 -2.35 -18.48
C THR A 108 -7.08 -2.64 -17.08
N ARG A 109 -8.26 -2.13 -16.75
CA ARG A 109 -8.97 -2.45 -15.51
C ARG A 109 -9.11 -3.96 -15.28
N LYS A 110 -9.31 -4.73 -16.37
CA LYS A 110 -9.34 -6.20 -16.34
C LYS A 110 -8.01 -6.79 -15.86
N ALA A 111 -6.87 -6.34 -16.40
CA ALA A 111 -5.56 -6.83 -15.98
C ALA A 111 -5.24 -6.48 -14.52
N LEU A 112 -5.60 -5.27 -14.08
CA LEU A 112 -5.41 -4.84 -12.68
C LEU A 112 -6.23 -5.69 -11.70
N ILE A 113 -7.49 -5.99 -12.01
CA ILE A 113 -8.32 -6.88 -11.18
C ILE A 113 -7.80 -8.30 -11.19
N GLU A 114 -7.27 -8.76 -12.32
CA GLU A 114 -6.72 -10.10 -12.43
C GLU A 114 -5.51 -10.30 -11.53
N LEU A 115 -4.66 -9.28 -11.39
CA LEU A 115 -3.48 -9.28 -10.53
C LEU A 115 -3.81 -8.98 -9.06
N TYR A 116 -4.57 -7.93 -8.80
CA TYR A 116 -4.73 -7.38 -7.44
C TYR A 116 -6.13 -7.62 -6.85
N GLY A 117 -7.12 -7.90 -7.68
CA GLY A 117 -8.52 -7.86 -7.29
C GLY A 117 -9.06 -6.43 -7.23
N GLY A 118 -10.14 -6.24 -6.48
CA GLY A 118 -10.89 -4.98 -6.46
C GLY A 118 -12.31 -5.17 -6.99
N GLN A 119 -13.03 -4.06 -7.14
CA GLN A 119 -14.44 -4.02 -7.49
C GLN A 119 -14.61 -3.45 -8.90
N LEU A 120 -15.09 -4.21 -9.90
CA LEU A 120 -15.27 -3.67 -11.27
C LEU A 120 -16.17 -2.42 -11.32
N GLN A 121 -17.09 -2.28 -10.37
CA GLN A 121 -18.04 -1.18 -10.28
C GLN A 121 -17.55 -0.15 -9.25
N GLY A 122 -17.27 1.07 -9.71
CA GLY A 122 -16.87 2.19 -8.86
C GLY A 122 -15.51 2.80 -9.21
N GLY A 123 -15.28 4.02 -8.72
CA GLY A 123 -14.03 4.77 -8.87
C GLY A 123 -12.97 4.42 -7.81
N ILE A 124 -13.34 3.76 -6.71
CA ILE A 124 -12.42 3.43 -5.61
C ILE A 124 -12.35 1.91 -5.45
N TRP A 125 -11.18 1.33 -5.67
CA TRP A 125 -10.93 -0.10 -5.45
C TRP A 125 -10.11 -0.31 -4.20
N THR A 126 -10.54 -1.30 -3.42
CA THR A 126 -9.89 -1.69 -2.16
C THR A 126 -9.57 -3.19 -2.20
N PRO A 127 -8.52 -3.61 -2.94
CA PRO A 127 -8.01 -4.98 -2.89
C PRO A 127 -7.89 -5.51 -1.46
N ARG A 128 -8.41 -6.71 -1.20
CA ARG A 128 -8.37 -7.30 0.15
C ARG A 128 -7.01 -7.87 0.52
N GLU A 129 -6.27 -8.34 -0.47
CA GLU A 129 -5.01 -9.09 -0.28
C GLU A 129 -3.77 -8.18 -0.33
N PHE A 130 -3.95 -6.95 -0.81
CA PHE A 130 -2.89 -5.97 -0.99
C PHE A 130 -3.25 -4.71 -0.20
N PRO A 131 -2.32 -4.14 0.57
CA PRO A 131 -2.55 -2.92 1.34
C PRO A 131 -2.51 -1.69 0.41
N VAL A 132 -3.43 -1.63 -0.55
CA VAL A 132 -3.46 -0.59 -1.58
C VAL A 132 -4.89 -0.13 -1.83
N ILE A 133 -5.01 1.06 -2.39
CA ILE A 133 -6.25 1.66 -2.87
C ILE A 133 -5.98 2.13 -4.29
N PHE A 134 -6.79 1.69 -5.25
CA PHE A 134 -6.74 2.24 -6.60
C PHE A 134 -7.91 3.19 -6.78
N ILE A 135 -7.62 4.43 -7.14
CA ILE A 135 -8.65 5.42 -7.47
C ILE A 135 -8.60 5.72 -8.96
N PHE A 136 -9.77 5.83 -9.56
CA PHE A 136 -9.96 6.08 -10.99
C PHE A 136 -10.73 7.38 -11.14
N THR A 137 -10.18 8.29 -11.92
CA THR A 137 -10.81 9.56 -12.30
C THR A 137 -11.13 9.58 -13.80
N GLY A 138 -12.17 10.30 -14.20
CA GLY A 138 -12.62 10.38 -15.58
C GLY A 138 -13.96 11.08 -15.74
N GLU A 139 -14.32 11.44 -16.97
CA GLU A 139 -15.51 12.23 -17.31
C GLU A 139 -16.84 11.56 -16.92
N SER A 140 -16.87 10.22 -16.82
CA SER A 140 -18.06 9.49 -16.39
C SER A 140 -18.51 9.85 -14.97
N GLY A 141 -17.61 10.39 -14.14
CA GLY A 141 -17.92 10.89 -12.81
C GLY A 141 -18.75 12.18 -12.81
N GLU A 142 -18.62 13.02 -13.85
CA GLU A 142 -19.33 14.31 -13.94
C GLU A 142 -20.85 14.13 -13.92
N THR A 143 -21.34 13.00 -14.45
CA THR A 143 -22.77 12.63 -14.44
C THR A 143 -23.32 12.44 -13.01
N TYR A 144 -22.45 12.22 -12.02
CA TYR A 144 -22.79 12.09 -10.60
C TYR A 144 -22.42 13.33 -9.78
N GLY A 145 -22.10 14.43 -10.45
CA GLY A 145 -21.65 15.69 -9.84
C GLY A 145 -20.20 15.68 -9.38
N TYR A 146 -19.39 14.71 -9.81
CA TYR A 146 -17.99 14.60 -9.41
C TYR A 146 -17.15 15.66 -10.14
N LYS A 147 -16.23 16.28 -9.39
CA LYS A 147 -15.35 17.34 -9.87
C LYS A 147 -13.93 17.03 -9.42
N ASP A 148 -13.31 16.12 -10.17
CA ASP A 148 -11.94 15.74 -9.94
C ASP A 148 -11.01 16.64 -10.73
N GLY A 149 -9.82 16.91 -10.18
CA GLY A 149 -8.81 17.67 -10.92
C GLY A 149 -7.72 18.27 -10.04
N TRP A 150 -6.69 18.78 -10.71
CA TRP A 150 -5.61 19.51 -10.05
C TRP A 150 -6.10 20.88 -9.58
N THR A 151 -5.78 21.22 -8.34
CA THR A 151 -5.99 22.55 -7.78
C THR A 151 -4.81 23.47 -8.09
N ALA A 152 -4.99 24.78 -8.00
CA ALA A 152 -3.91 25.76 -8.23
C ALA A 152 -2.76 25.60 -7.21
N GLU A 153 -3.08 25.04 -6.05
CA GLU A 153 -2.15 24.76 -4.96
C GLU A 153 -1.33 23.48 -5.21
N GLY A 154 -1.62 22.70 -6.26
CA GLY A 154 -0.87 21.50 -6.61
C GLY A 154 -1.28 20.23 -5.86
N SER A 155 -2.45 20.24 -5.23
CA SER A 155 -3.14 19.03 -4.78
C SER A 155 -4.06 18.51 -5.89
N PHE A 156 -4.40 17.23 -5.86
CA PHE A 156 -5.44 16.63 -6.69
C PHE A 156 -6.71 16.48 -5.86
N SER A 157 -7.75 17.22 -6.22
CA SER A 157 -9.09 17.09 -5.64
C SER A 157 -9.75 15.84 -6.22
N TYR A 158 -10.17 14.91 -5.37
CA TYR A 158 -10.84 13.68 -5.75
C TYR A 158 -12.19 13.54 -5.04
N THR A 159 -13.26 13.38 -5.81
CA THR A 159 -14.61 13.26 -5.26
C THR A 159 -14.85 11.86 -4.72
N GLY A 160 -15.43 11.76 -3.52
CA GLY A 160 -15.77 10.50 -2.89
C GLY A 160 -16.86 9.71 -3.62
N GLU A 161 -16.94 8.41 -3.31
CA GLU A 161 -17.96 7.52 -3.84
C GLU A 161 -19.31 7.70 -3.14
N GLY A 162 -20.39 7.40 -3.87
CA GLY A 162 -21.78 7.50 -3.43
C GLY A 162 -22.59 8.19 -4.50
N GLN A 163 -23.64 7.54 -5.03
CA GLN A 163 -24.40 8.05 -6.19
C GLN A 163 -25.76 8.65 -5.81
N LYS A 164 -26.29 8.34 -4.63
CA LYS A 164 -27.57 8.84 -4.13
C LYS A 164 -27.45 9.30 -2.70
N GLY A 165 -28.13 10.40 -2.35
CA GLY A 165 -28.12 10.95 -1.00
C GLY A 165 -26.73 11.39 -0.50
N PRO A 166 -26.62 11.79 0.77
CA PRO A 166 -25.36 12.24 1.37
C PRO A 166 -24.25 11.18 1.24
N MET A 167 -23.04 11.61 0.89
CA MET A 167 -21.87 10.74 0.90
C MET A 167 -21.40 10.47 2.34
N GLU A 168 -20.98 9.25 2.62
CA GLU A 168 -20.56 8.80 3.95
C GLU A 168 -19.13 8.25 3.93
N PHE A 169 -18.44 8.32 5.07
CA PHE A 169 -17.13 7.68 5.28
C PHE A 169 -17.26 6.17 5.54
N ILE A 170 -17.78 5.47 4.55
CA ILE A 170 -17.85 4.00 4.50
C ILE A 170 -17.00 3.48 3.33
N ARG A 171 -16.67 2.18 3.36
CA ARG A 171 -16.04 1.47 2.23
C ARG A 171 -14.83 2.22 1.62
N GLY A 172 -14.92 2.67 0.36
CA GLY A 172 -13.86 3.36 -0.37
C GLY A 172 -13.52 4.70 0.25
N ASN A 173 -14.51 5.52 0.58
CA ASN A 173 -14.32 6.81 1.24
C ASN A 173 -13.60 6.67 2.59
N LYS A 174 -14.01 5.68 3.40
CA LYS A 174 -13.33 5.35 4.66
C LYS A 174 -11.88 4.95 4.39
N SER A 175 -11.64 4.15 3.37
CA SER A 175 -10.30 3.64 3.05
C SER A 175 -9.36 4.76 2.63
N ILE A 176 -9.80 5.73 1.82
CA ILE A 176 -8.99 6.90 1.46
C ILE A 176 -8.66 7.73 2.70
N ARG A 177 -9.67 8.10 3.49
CA ARG A 177 -9.49 8.88 4.73
C ARG A 177 -8.49 8.22 5.69
N ASP A 178 -8.67 6.92 5.93
CA ASP A 178 -7.91 6.17 6.93
C ASP A 178 -6.63 5.53 6.35
N HIS A 179 -6.28 5.77 5.08
CA HIS A 179 -5.23 5.03 4.38
C HIS A 179 -3.88 5.03 5.13
N LYS A 180 -3.46 6.15 5.74
CA LYS A 180 -2.22 6.23 6.54
C LYS A 180 -2.27 5.33 7.76
N LYS A 181 -3.36 5.41 8.52
CA LYS A 181 -3.59 4.60 9.72
C LYS A 181 -3.57 3.10 9.38
N ASP A 182 -4.20 2.76 8.26
CA ASP A 182 -4.34 1.38 7.78
C ASP A 182 -3.11 0.90 6.98
N GLY A 183 -2.10 1.75 6.76
CA GLY A 183 -0.89 1.41 6.02
C GLY A 183 -1.14 1.11 4.53
N LYS A 184 -2.05 1.84 3.89
CA LYS A 184 -2.44 1.63 2.49
C LYS A 184 -1.92 2.71 1.56
N ASP A 185 -1.35 2.29 0.44
CA ASP A 185 -0.88 3.18 -0.61
C ASP A 185 -2.01 3.51 -1.61
N ILE A 186 -2.14 4.78 -2.02
CA ILE A 186 -3.13 5.21 -3.02
C ILE A 186 -2.46 5.34 -4.38
N PHE A 187 -3.01 4.68 -5.39
CA PHE A 187 -2.58 4.78 -6.79
C PHE A 187 -3.68 5.43 -7.62
N LEU A 188 -3.37 6.55 -8.25
CA LEU A 188 -4.33 7.28 -9.10
C LEU A 188 -4.18 6.86 -10.55
N PHE A 189 -5.33 6.61 -11.18
CA PHE A 189 -5.47 6.30 -12.58
C PHE A 189 -6.46 7.25 -13.24
N GLU A 190 -6.20 7.64 -14.49
CA GLU A 190 -7.07 8.47 -15.30
C GLU A 190 -7.62 7.67 -16.49
N ASP A 191 -8.93 7.80 -16.76
CA ASP A 191 -9.54 7.22 -17.95
C ASP A 191 -8.94 7.83 -19.22
N ASN A 192 -8.46 6.98 -20.12
CA ASN A 192 -7.82 7.43 -21.35
C ASN A 192 -8.82 7.51 -22.51
N LYS A 193 -9.02 8.71 -23.07
CA LYS A 193 -10.02 8.95 -24.13
C LYS A 193 -9.68 8.33 -25.49
N LYS A 194 -8.39 8.16 -25.80
CA LYS A 194 -7.92 7.79 -27.15
C LYS A 194 -7.72 6.29 -27.35
N GLU A 195 -7.25 5.59 -26.32
CA GLU A 195 -6.90 4.17 -26.36
C GLU A 195 -7.50 3.45 -25.15
N LYS A 196 -7.88 2.18 -25.35
CA LYS A 196 -8.52 1.38 -24.30
C LYS A 196 -7.58 1.19 -23.10
N GLY A 197 -8.00 1.72 -21.95
CA GLY A 197 -7.28 1.52 -20.69
C GLY A 197 -7.38 2.75 -19.80
N VAL A 198 -6.64 2.70 -18.70
CA VAL A 198 -6.47 3.78 -17.74
C VAL A 198 -4.99 4.09 -17.62
N ARG A 199 -4.64 5.37 -17.58
CA ARG A 199 -3.28 5.85 -17.43
C ARG A 199 -2.92 5.94 -15.97
N TYR A 200 -1.80 5.34 -15.57
CA TYR A 200 -1.31 5.49 -14.21
C TYR A 200 -0.65 6.86 -14.01
N LEU A 201 -1.14 7.65 -13.04
CA LEU A 201 -0.66 9.02 -12.77
C LEU A 201 0.35 9.11 -11.62
N GLY A 202 0.53 8.03 -10.85
CA GLY A 202 1.47 7.97 -9.73
C GLY A 202 0.82 7.59 -8.41
N MET A 203 1.64 7.58 -7.36
CA MET A 203 1.20 7.38 -5.98
C MET A 203 0.79 8.71 -5.35
N PHE A 204 -0.21 8.64 -4.47
CA PHE A 204 -0.78 9.79 -3.79
C PHE A 204 -0.97 9.51 -2.31
N GLU A 205 -1.06 10.60 -1.54
CA GLU A 205 -1.50 10.57 -0.17
C GLU A 205 -2.74 11.43 0.02
N CYS A 206 -3.71 10.94 0.78
CA CYS A 206 -4.80 11.78 1.26
C CYS A 206 -4.33 12.60 2.46
N ASP A 207 -4.34 13.92 2.32
CA ASP A 207 -3.97 14.80 3.42
C ASP A 207 -5.16 15.33 4.22
N SER A 208 -6.18 15.80 3.50
CA SER A 208 -7.41 16.31 4.10
C SER A 208 -8.60 15.97 3.22
N TRP A 209 -9.79 16.24 3.73
CA TRP A 209 -11.03 16.05 3.02
C TRP A 209 -12.00 17.16 3.40
N ASP A 210 -12.98 17.45 2.55
CA ASP A 210 -13.97 18.49 2.78
C ASP A 210 -15.37 17.99 2.44
N HIS A 211 -16.37 18.64 3.02
CA HIS A 211 -17.75 18.49 2.55
C HIS A 211 -18.04 19.53 1.48
N ILE A 212 -18.61 19.07 0.38
CA ILE A 212 -19.04 19.92 -0.74
C ILE A 212 -20.54 19.78 -0.95
N GLN A 213 -21.16 20.77 -1.59
CA GLN A 213 -22.50 20.59 -2.14
C GLN A 213 -22.38 20.14 -3.60
N CYS A 214 -23.00 19.02 -3.94
CA CYS A 214 -22.99 18.47 -5.29
C CYS A 214 -24.35 17.85 -5.61
N LEU A 215 -24.61 17.65 -6.89
CA LEU A 215 -25.80 16.91 -7.33
C LEU A 215 -25.57 15.40 -7.13
N ASP A 216 -26.64 14.68 -6.86
CA ASP A 216 -26.66 13.23 -6.95
C ASP A 216 -27.16 12.75 -8.32
N PHE A 217 -27.26 11.44 -8.51
CA PHE A 217 -27.72 10.85 -9.78
C PHE A 217 -29.15 11.26 -10.17
N GLU A 218 -29.98 11.66 -9.20
CA GLU A 218 -31.36 12.11 -9.41
C GLU A 218 -31.45 13.64 -9.53
N ASN A 219 -30.30 14.33 -9.67
CA ASN A 219 -30.15 15.79 -9.68
C ASN A 219 -30.61 16.47 -8.39
N ASN A 220 -30.66 15.73 -7.26
CA ASN A 220 -30.93 16.32 -5.96
C ASN A 220 -29.63 16.89 -5.37
N MET A 221 -29.74 18.05 -4.73
CA MET A 221 -28.61 18.61 -3.99
C MET A 221 -28.31 17.73 -2.77
N ARG A 222 -27.03 17.39 -2.58
CA ARG A 222 -26.56 16.58 -1.46
C ARG A 222 -25.22 17.07 -0.93
N GLN A 223 -24.94 16.68 0.31
CA GLN A 223 -23.60 16.76 0.88
C GLN A 223 -22.71 15.67 0.27
N GLY A 224 -21.69 16.09 -0.48
CA GLY A 224 -20.62 15.25 -0.98
C GLY A 224 -19.38 15.24 -0.07
N ILE A 225 -18.40 14.43 -0.46
CA ILE A 225 -17.06 14.38 0.13
C ILE A 225 -16.07 14.65 -1.00
N THR A 226 -15.08 15.51 -0.76
CA THR A 226 -13.90 15.63 -1.60
C THR A 226 -12.65 15.34 -0.78
N PHE A 227 -11.64 14.75 -1.42
CA PHE A 227 -10.34 14.43 -0.82
C PHE A 227 -9.26 15.27 -1.49
N ASN A 228 -8.40 15.91 -0.67
CA ASN A 228 -7.24 16.64 -1.13
C ASN A 228 -6.04 15.69 -1.12
N LEU A 229 -5.61 15.27 -2.31
CA LEU A 229 -4.54 14.29 -2.49
C LEU A 229 -3.23 14.95 -2.94
N PHE A 230 -2.10 14.60 -2.34
CA PHE A 230 -0.79 15.07 -2.77
C PHE A 230 -0.01 13.95 -3.44
N LYS A 231 0.61 14.27 -4.57
CA LYS A 231 1.46 13.31 -5.28
C LYS A 231 2.75 13.10 -4.48
N VAL A 232 3.02 11.84 -4.19
CA VAL A 232 4.17 11.32 -3.42
C VAL A 232 5.46 11.96 -3.96
N SER A 233 5.77 11.82 -5.25
CA SER A 233 7.01 12.33 -5.89
C SER A 233 7.26 13.84 -5.82
N SER A 234 6.31 14.64 -5.30
CA SER A 234 6.49 16.09 -5.16
C SER A 234 7.42 16.49 -4.00
N LEU A 235 7.75 15.59 -3.06
CA LEU A 235 8.71 15.88 -1.99
C LEU A 235 10.14 16.00 -2.52
N HIS A 236 10.57 15.08 -3.40
CA HIS A 236 11.93 15.10 -3.95
C HIS A 236 12.24 16.37 -4.75
N ALA A 237 11.28 16.89 -5.53
CA ALA A 237 11.47 18.15 -6.26
C ALA A 237 11.65 19.36 -5.34
N PHE A 238 11.07 19.32 -4.14
CA PHE A 238 11.25 20.38 -3.12
C PHE A 238 12.57 20.23 -2.34
N GLU A 239 13.05 18.99 -2.16
CA GLU A 239 14.31 18.69 -1.48
C GLU A 239 15.55 19.12 -2.30
N GLU A 240 15.52 18.96 -3.62
CA GLU A 240 16.60 19.46 -4.50
C GLU A 240 16.69 21.00 -4.50
N GLU A 241 15.58 21.70 -4.30
CA GLU A 241 15.56 23.16 -4.19
C GLU A 241 16.01 23.65 -2.79
N ALA A 242 15.72 22.89 -1.72
CA ALA A 242 16.00 23.26 -0.34
C ALA A 242 17.46 23.00 0.12
N ASP A 243 18.26 22.23 -0.62
CA ASP A 243 19.69 21.96 -0.31
C ASP A 243 20.59 23.21 -0.51
N THR A 244 20.00 24.37 -0.83
CA THR A 244 20.72 25.64 -1.01
C THR A 244 20.69 26.59 0.18
N ASP A 245 19.84 26.39 1.20
CA ASP A 245 19.76 27.31 2.35
C ASP A 245 19.18 26.64 3.61
N GLU A 246 20.01 26.04 4.47
CA GLU A 246 19.71 25.94 5.91
C GLU A 246 21.01 26.05 6.73
N THR A 247 21.47 27.30 6.95
CA THR A 247 22.18 27.66 8.18
C THR A 247 21.15 28.11 9.21
N ASP A 248 20.56 27.17 9.95
CA ASP A 248 19.98 27.45 11.28
C ASP A 248 19.93 26.20 12.17
N THR A 249 21.08 25.54 12.34
CA THR A 249 21.25 24.54 13.40
C THR A 249 21.56 25.22 14.71
N GLN A 250 20.53 25.60 15.48
CA GLN A 250 20.45 25.46 16.95
C GLN A 250 19.13 26.06 17.48
N THR A 251 18.24 25.24 18.08
CA THR A 251 17.45 25.59 19.30
C THR A 251 16.38 24.58 19.72
N GLU A 252 16.04 23.56 18.93
CA GLU A 252 14.96 22.63 19.33
C GLU A 252 15.48 21.33 19.95
N THR A 253 14.99 21.05 21.15
CA THR A 253 15.22 19.79 21.87
C THR A 253 14.52 18.63 21.16
N LEU A 254 15.01 17.41 21.38
CA LEU A 254 14.39 16.19 20.82
C LEU A 254 12.91 16.07 21.22
N GLU A 255 12.56 16.49 22.44
CA GLU A 255 11.17 16.45 22.92
C GLU A 255 10.27 17.47 22.21
N GLN A 256 10.77 18.67 21.91
CA GLN A 256 10.02 19.66 21.12
C GLN A 256 9.78 19.16 19.70
N LEU A 257 10.81 18.58 19.06
CA LEU A 257 10.68 17.97 17.74
C LEU A 257 9.69 16.79 17.75
N ARG A 258 9.70 15.96 18.80
CA ARG A 258 8.74 14.87 18.97
C ARG A 258 7.30 15.38 19.05
N LYS A 259 7.06 16.41 19.86
CA LYS A 259 5.72 17.03 19.99
C LYS A 259 5.23 17.58 18.66
N LYS A 260 6.09 18.30 17.91
CA LYS A 260 5.77 18.80 16.57
C LYS A 260 5.46 17.66 15.60
N ALA A 261 6.32 16.66 15.53
CA ALA A 261 6.11 15.51 14.65
C ALA A 261 4.79 14.80 14.96
N LEU A 262 4.49 14.50 16.23
CA LEU A 262 3.22 13.89 16.65
C LEU A 262 2.00 14.77 16.31
N GLN A 263 2.10 16.08 16.46
CA GLN A 263 1.03 17.02 16.09
C GLN A 263 0.81 17.00 14.57
N SER A 264 1.89 17.08 13.79
CA SER A 264 1.89 17.04 12.34
C SER A 264 1.30 15.73 11.78
N SER A 265 1.57 14.59 12.43
CA SER A 265 0.97 13.29 12.07
C SER A 265 -0.51 13.20 12.42
N LYS A 266 -0.93 13.64 13.63
CA LYS A 266 -2.34 13.64 14.06
C LYS A 266 -3.23 14.48 13.15
N GLN A 267 -2.65 15.53 12.58
CA GLN A 267 -3.33 16.46 11.70
C GLN A 267 -3.51 15.92 10.27
N SER A 268 -2.84 14.85 9.85
CA SER A 268 -3.01 14.28 8.50
C SER A 268 -4.18 13.29 8.47
N GLY A 269 -5.06 13.38 7.46
CA GLY A 269 -6.23 12.51 7.24
C GLY A 269 -7.47 12.85 8.09
N GLN A 270 -7.38 13.80 9.04
CA GLN A 270 -8.46 14.14 9.96
C GLN A 270 -8.98 15.59 9.85
N ARG A 271 -8.53 16.35 8.85
CA ARG A 271 -8.91 17.77 8.71
C ARG A 271 -9.98 17.98 7.67
N GLN A 272 -10.97 18.79 8.05
CA GLN A 272 -12.13 19.24 7.28
C GLN A 272 -11.91 20.58 6.57
N GLN A 273 -10.64 20.95 6.33
CA GLN A 273 -10.25 22.13 5.53
C GLN A 273 -8.98 21.81 4.73
N SER A 274 -8.97 22.19 3.45
CA SER A 274 -7.81 22.08 2.57
C SER A 274 -6.64 22.94 3.06
N ASP A 275 -5.45 22.37 3.02
CA ASP A 275 -4.20 23.05 3.37
C ASP A 275 -3.40 23.29 2.09
N SER A 276 -2.62 24.37 2.06
CA SER A 276 -1.69 24.57 0.94
C SER A 276 -0.63 23.46 0.90
N LYS A 277 -0.10 23.18 -0.30
CA LYS A 277 1.04 22.26 -0.49
C LYS A 277 2.19 22.52 0.48
N LYS A 278 2.44 23.80 0.81
CA LYS A 278 3.44 24.23 1.81
C LYS A 278 3.18 23.66 3.21
N SER A 279 1.94 23.60 3.67
CA SER A 279 1.60 23.03 4.99
C SER A 279 1.82 21.51 5.03
N TRP A 280 1.49 20.80 3.94
CA TRP A 280 1.78 19.37 3.82
C TRP A 280 3.28 19.07 3.81
N PHE A 281 4.06 19.86 3.07
CA PHE A 281 5.52 19.79 3.10
C PHE A 281 6.07 20.03 4.51
N LYS A 282 5.63 21.11 5.17
CA LYS A 282 6.11 21.45 6.52
C LYS A 282 5.90 20.33 7.53
N ARG A 283 4.74 19.67 7.49
CA ARG A 283 4.44 18.55 8.38
C ARG A 283 5.28 17.31 8.08
N SER A 284 5.55 17.05 6.81
CA SER A 284 6.48 15.99 6.41
C SER A 284 7.88 16.29 6.94
N GLU A 285 8.33 17.54 6.83
CA GLU A 285 9.61 17.98 7.38
C GLU A 285 9.69 17.82 8.89
N ASP A 286 8.63 18.16 9.65
CA ASP A 286 8.66 18.03 11.11
C ASP A 286 8.90 16.57 11.54
N VAL A 287 8.27 15.61 10.85
CA VAL A 287 8.50 14.17 11.07
C VAL A 287 9.93 13.80 10.69
N LYS A 288 10.40 14.20 9.51
CA LYS A 288 11.78 13.93 9.03
C LYS A 288 12.84 14.50 9.98
N LYS A 289 12.71 15.77 10.36
CA LYS A 289 13.63 16.45 11.30
C LYS A 289 13.68 15.73 12.64
N TYR A 290 12.52 15.30 13.17
CA TYR A 290 12.49 14.52 14.40
C TYR A 290 13.19 13.16 14.28
N VAL A 291 12.86 12.34 13.27
CA VAL A 291 13.43 10.98 13.17
C VAL A 291 14.94 10.99 12.89
N LEU A 292 15.42 11.95 12.09
CA LEU A 292 16.85 12.14 11.85
C LEU A 292 17.57 12.55 13.15
N LYS A 293 16.97 13.45 13.94
CA LYS A 293 17.51 13.85 15.25
C LYS A 293 17.49 12.70 16.27
N ARG A 294 16.40 11.91 16.31
CA ARG A 294 16.24 10.72 17.17
C ARG A 294 17.30 9.67 16.88
N ALA A 295 17.61 9.45 15.60
CA ALA A 295 18.62 8.49 15.18
C ALA A 295 20.05 8.90 15.52
N ASN A 296 20.30 10.20 15.70
CA ASN A 296 21.59 10.75 16.13
C ASN A 296 22.77 10.23 15.30
N GLY A 297 22.58 10.14 13.97
CA GLY A 297 23.59 9.66 13.03
C GLY A 297 23.86 8.15 13.04
N ILE A 298 23.02 7.35 13.72
CA ILE A 298 23.08 5.90 13.75
C ILE A 298 21.86 5.35 13.01
N CYS A 299 22.07 4.46 12.03
CA CYS A 299 21.01 3.78 11.31
C CYS A 299 20.13 2.97 12.26
N GLU A 300 18.82 3.24 12.27
CA GLU A 300 17.89 2.58 13.18
C GLU A 300 17.55 1.13 12.79
N ALA A 301 17.99 0.69 11.59
CA ALA A 301 17.85 -0.69 11.15
C ALA A 301 19.05 -1.57 11.54
N CYS A 302 20.28 -1.17 11.20
CA CYS A 302 21.50 -1.98 11.41
C CYS A 302 22.38 -1.53 12.57
N ASP A 303 22.01 -0.46 13.27
CA ASP A 303 22.75 0.12 14.40
C ASP A 303 24.19 0.58 14.06
N GLN A 304 24.50 0.72 12.77
CA GLN A 304 25.79 1.26 12.30
C GLN A 304 25.70 2.79 12.12
N PRO A 305 26.83 3.52 12.28
CA PRO A 305 26.89 4.94 11.93
C PRO A 305 26.48 5.19 10.48
N ALA A 306 25.99 6.40 10.18
CA ALA A 306 25.75 6.85 8.83
C ALA A 306 27.00 6.64 7.95
N PRO A 307 26.86 6.15 6.71
CA PRO A 307 28.00 5.74 5.89
C PRO A 307 28.85 6.92 5.40
N PHE A 308 28.27 8.12 5.35
CA PHE A 308 28.96 9.35 4.97
C PHE A 308 28.26 10.57 5.57
N LYS A 309 28.87 11.74 5.41
CA LYS A 309 28.31 13.03 5.79
C LYS A 309 27.87 13.82 4.57
N LYS A 310 26.81 14.61 4.72
CA LYS A 310 26.40 15.65 3.77
C LYS A 310 27.47 16.75 3.66
N ARG A 311 27.36 17.62 2.66
CA ARG A 311 28.25 18.79 2.48
C ARG A 311 28.28 19.71 3.71
N ASN A 312 27.14 19.82 4.41
CA ASN A 312 27.00 20.58 5.66
C ASN A 312 27.61 19.87 6.90
N GLY A 313 28.18 18.66 6.74
CA GLY A 313 28.82 17.91 7.82
C GLY A 313 27.90 16.99 8.62
N GLU A 314 26.59 17.00 8.36
CA GLU A 314 25.63 16.14 9.06
C GLU A 314 25.70 14.67 8.58
N PRO A 315 25.44 13.68 9.45
CA PRO A 315 25.32 12.28 9.07
C PRO A 315 24.22 12.05 8.02
N TYR A 316 24.50 11.28 6.97
CA TYR A 316 23.51 10.96 5.94
C TYR A 316 22.68 9.71 6.30
N LEU A 317 21.41 9.92 6.63
CA LEU A 317 20.39 8.88 6.81
C LEU A 317 19.13 9.28 6.03
N GLU A 318 18.36 8.28 5.62
CA GLU A 318 17.13 8.40 4.84
C GLU A 318 15.93 8.02 5.73
N PRO A 319 14.91 8.89 5.89
CA PRO A 319 13.65 8.50 6.50
C PRO A 319 12.98 7.36 5.70
N HIS A 320 12.50 6.34 6.40
CA HIS A 320 11.84 5.17 5.82
C HIS A 320 10.55 4.84 6.59
N HIS A 321 9.45 4.67 5.87
CA HIS A 321 8.14 4.33 6.40
C HIS A 321 7.96 2.82 6.49
N THR A 322 7.80 2.29 7.69
CA THR A 322 7.78 0.83 7.89
C THR A 322 6.44 0.16 7.58
N LYS A 323 5.36 0.95 7.48
CA LYS A 323 4.00 0.44 7.23
C LYS A 323 3.55 0.52 5.77
N ARG A 324 4.29 1.23 4.93
CA ARG A 324 3.90 1.60 3.57
C ARG A 324 5.12 1.46 2.67
N LEU A 325 4.92 1.31 1.36
CA LEU A 325 6.04 1.20 0.44
C LEU A 325 6.49 2.57 -0.10
N ALA A 326 5.64 3.59 -0.04
CA ALA A 326 6.07 4.97 -0.25
C ALA A 326 6.63 5.58 1.05
N ASP A 327 7.87 6.07 0.98
CA ASP A 327 8.60 6.74 2.08
C ASP A 327 8.30 8.24 2.19
N GLU A 328 7.08 8.64 1.85
CA GLU A 328 6.74 10.03 1.63
C GLU A 328 5.51 10.47 2.41
N GLY A 329 5.52 11.74 2.85
CA GLY A 329 4.43 12.42 3.54
C GLY A 329 4.49 12.38 5.06
N PRO A 330 3.63 13.14 5.75
CA PRO A 330 3.58 13.12 7.20
C PRO A 330 2.96 11.79 7.66
N ASP A 331 3.75 10.99 8.35
CA ASP A 331 3.33 9.75 9.00
C ASP A 331 3.67 9.80 10.50
N HIS A 332 3.16 8.86 11.28
CA HIS A 332 3.44 8.80 12.72
C HIS A 332 4.91 8.44 12.96
N PRO A 333 5.64 9.14 13.85
CA PRO A 333 7.08 8.89 14.05
C PRO A 333 7.45 7.47 14.52
N GLN A 334 6.50 6.75 15.11
CA GLN A 334 6.63 5.33 15.46
C GLN A 334 6.76 4.40 14.24
N TRP A 335 6.35 4.86 13.07
CA TRP A 335 6.39 4.08 11.83
C TRP A 335 7.37 4.67 10.82
N VAL A 336 8.18 5.63 11.22
CA VAL A 336 9.22 6.24 10.40
C VAL A 336 10.57 6.05 11.10
N GLY A 337 11.52 5.41 10.43
CA GLY A 337 12.88 5.23 10.92
C GLY A 337 13.89 5.97 10.06
N ALA A 338 14.97 6.49 10.65
CA ALA A 338 16.09 7.01 9.86
C ALA A 338 17.13 5.90 9.66
N ILE A 339 17.33 5.49 8.41
CA ILE A 339 18.15 4.33 8.05
C ILE A 339 19.22 4.69 7.02
N CYS A 340 20.29 3.91 6.94
CA CYS A 340 21.33 4.15 5.93
C CYS A 340 20.85 3.70 4.54
N PRO A 341 21.41 4.25 3.45
CA PRO A 341 21.04 3.90 2.07
C PRO A 341 21.13 2.40 1.75
N THR A 342 22.06 1.69 2.40
CA THR A 342 22.18 0.24 2.25
C THR A 342 21.00 -0.50 2.87
N CYS A 343 20.61 -0.14 4.09
CA CYS A 343 19.43 -0.72 4.75
C CYS A 343 18.16 -0.35 4.00
N HIS A 344 18.04 0.89 3.54
CA HIS A 344 16.89 1.36 2.79
C HIS A 344 16.69 0.57 1.50
N ARG A 345 17.76 0.44 0.70
CA ARG A 345 17.72 -0.36 -0.52
C ARG A 345 17.52 -1.85 -0.25
N ARG A 346 18.06 -2.38 0.85
CA ARG A 346 17.83 -3.78 1.25
C ARG A 346 16.38 -4.02 1.64
N ILE A 347 15.71 -3.09 2.30
CA ILE A 347 14.28 -3.21 2.64
C ILE A 347 13.44 -3.28 1.36
N HIS A 348 13.68 -2.40 0.40
CA HIS A 348 12.89 -2.34 -0.84
C HIS A 348 13.26 -3.41 -1.89
N SER A 349 14.53 -3.79 -1.98
CA SER A 349 15.03 -4.64 -3.08
C SER A 349 15.72 -5.93 -2.63
N GLY A 350 15.99 -6.09 -1.33
CA GLY A 350 16.65 -7.27 -0.78
C GLY A 350 15.69 -8.45 -0.62
N VAL A 351 16.22 -9.67 -0.82
CA VAL A 351 15.47 -10.93 -0.61
C VAL A 351 14.92 -11.03 0.82
N ASP A 352 15.63 -10.46 1.79
CA ASP A 352 15.27 -10.41 3.20
C ASP A 352 14.70 -9.05 3.65
N GLY A 353 14.39 -8.16 2.71
CA GLY A 353 13.97 -6.78 3.01
C GLY A 353 12.73 -6.70 3.90
N LYS A 354 11.76 -7.60 3.71
CA LYS A 354 10.56 -7.70 4.57
C LYS A 354 10.90 -8.03 6.02
N GLU A 355 11.85 -8.92 6.24
CA GLU A 355 12.28 -9.29 7.60
C GLU A 355 13.05 -8.14 8.25
N VAL A 356 13.92 -7.46 7.49
CA VAL A 356 14.60 -6.25 7.96
C VAL A 356 13.60 -5.15 8.34
N ASN A 357 12.59 -4.90 7.52
CA ASN A 357 11.55 -3.91 7.82
C ASN A 357 10.75 -4.28 9.08
N LYS A 358 10.40 -5.56 9.24
CA LYS A 358 9.71 -6.06 10.44
C LYS A 358 10.55 -5.87 11.71
N GLN A 359 11.85 -6.12 11.64
CA GLN A 359 12.77 -5.87 12.75
C GLN A 359 12.86 -4.37 13.07
N LEU A 360 12.91 -3.52 12.05
CA LEU A 360 12.88 -2.07 12.21
C LEU A 360 11.59 -1.61 12.91
N MET A 361 10.42 -2.12 12.52
CA MET A 361 9.14 -1.80 13.20
C MET A 361 9.21 -2.04 14.71
N VAL A 362 9.75 -3.19 15.13
CA VAL A 362 9.90 -3.54 16.55
C VAL A 362 10.86 -2.58 17.25
N LYS A 363 11.99 -2.25 16.62
CA LYS A 363 12.96 -1.29 17.17
C LYS A 363 12.35 0.10 17.35
N LEU A 364 11.57 0.58 16.38
CA LEU A 364 10.91 1.89 16.44
C LEU A 364 9.85 1.94 17.54
N GLU A 365 9.08 0.88 17.71
CA GLU A 365 8.10 0.76 18.79
C GLU A 365 8.76 0.87 20.17
N LEU A 366 9.87 0.17 20.39
CA LEU A 366 10.65 0.24 21.64
C LEU A 366 11.24 1.64 21.87
N LYS A 367 11.79 2.27 20.83
CA LYS A 367 12.34 3.64 20.90
C LYS A 367 11.28 4.67 21.25
N GLU A 368 10.10 4.61 20.63
CA GLU A 368 9.01 5.54 20.92
C GLU A 368 8.33 5.28 22.28
N ALA A 369 8.38 4.06 22.79
CA ALA A 369 7.92 3.73 24.14
C ALA A 369 8.87 4.25 25.23
N THR A 370 10.19 4.18 25.01
CA THR A 370 11.23 4.66 25.94
C THR A 370 11.45 6.17 25.92
N SER A 371 10.97 6.86 24.89
CA SER A 371 11.01 8.33 24.75
C SER A 371 9.78 9.03 25.35
N GLY A 372 9.00 8.31 26.17
CA GLY A 372 7.71 8.73 26.75
C GLY A 372 7.80 9.15 28.21
#